data_AF-A0A7K0U7P2-F1
#
_entry.id   AF-A0A7K0U7P2-F1
#
_cell.length_a   1.000
_cell.length_b   1.000
_cell.length_c   1.000
_cell.angle_alpha   90.00
_cell.angle_beta   90.00
_cell.angle_gamma   90.00
#
_symmetry.space_group_name_H-M   'P 1'
#
loop_
_entity.id
_entity.type
_entity.pdbx_description
1 polymer ?
#
loop_
_entity_poly.entity_id
_entity_poly.type
_entity_poly.pdbx_seq_one_letter_code
_entity_poly.pdbx_strand_id
1 'polypeptide(L)'
;MTLLPASVSPVASAESVSQGPAAIILGAGRASRGGSPSALRSIDKESRVLDWILQGFSSLESLEVTFVAGYRAEEITAKYPEIRTSINTNWRRTGPAASLRSAPLERGRVTWITYSDIVFRPDAVERLSAMTGEIAVAVDSKWRFRYDGRSAEAILHAERVVVDGDRLVAIGPEVTESEATAEFAGLVKLDSDATNLLDDALNSGALASTATVPAIIAHLISMGVTASAVDLEGDWAELDAKQDLARFILGTKAESLERLSPMAHGGSIGDLLRISISDWDLTPEDCIDRAIRAFPSELLIVRSSAEAEDGWIDSAAGVHTSVLNVASEREALRSAINEVFESYRTRSPDDHVFIQKMLTDVKMSGVVMTRTHAIGAPYYVVNYDDVTNRTDAATAGMEVKTLWAHRGSVQNIRDPELRSVIDVVSKIEGLVGHDSLDIEFAVSGATVHILQVRPIVLRDTPAVVDDDEVDQFLLEAELKIRQLDACPSNLLGSHLHLSVMTDWNPAEIIGVTPKRLASSIYRFLVMDDVWAQQRFEYGYRDVRPQSLMLEIAGHPYVDVRASFTSFIPGALPDSLAEKLVNAYLARLSLFPALHDKA
;
A
#
# COMPACT_ATOMS: atom_id res chain seq x y z
N MET A 1 -75.08 17.32 -43.91
CA MET A 1 -73.90 17.74 -43.14
C MET A 1 -73.64 16.67 -42.08
N THR A 2 -73.05 15.53 -42.47
CA THR A 2 -71.62 15.12 -42.27
C THR A 2 -71.31 14.87 -40.79
N LEU A 3 -71.38 13.65 -40.24
CA LEU A 3 -70.53 12.43 -40.38
C LEU A 3 -69.10 12.58 -39.78
N LEU A 4 -68.86 11.88 -38.65
CA LEU A 4 -67.73 11.00 -38.18
C LEU A 4 -66.26 11.30 -38.60
N PRO A 5 -65.18 10.72 -38.01
CA PRO A 5 -65.09 9.63 -37.00
C PRO A 5 -64.04 9.82 -35.86
N ALA A 6 -64.18 9.10 -34.73
CA ALA A 6 -63.33 8.00 -34.24
C ALA A 6 -62.01 7.68 -34.99
N SER A 7 -60.87 7.77 -34.29
CA SER A 7 -59.65 7.02 -34.60
C SER A 7 -59.03 6.51 -33.30
N VAL A 8 -59.14 5.20 -33.10
CA VAL A 8 -58.34 4.41 -32.16
C VAL A 8 -56.99 4.18 -32.85
N SER A 9 -55.91 4.67 -32.25
CA SER A 9 -54.55 4.21 -32.54
C SER A 9 -54.11 3.28 -31.41
N PRO A 10 -53.45 2.15 -31.71
CA PRO A 10 -53.02 1.22 -30.69
C PRO A 10 -51.90 1.86 -29.88
N VAL A 11 -52.05 1.82 -28.55
CA VAL A 11 -50.95 2.06 -27.61
C VAL A 11 -49.84 1.12 -28.03
N ALA A 12 -48.73 1.72 -28.47
CA ALA A 12 -47.50 1.01 -28.76
C ALA A 12 -47.17 0.11 -27.58
N SER A 13 -46.78 -1.11 -27.92
CA SER A 13 -46.11 -2.07 -27.05
C SER A 13 -45.29 -1.37 -25.98
N ALA A 14 -45.57 -1.71 -24.72
CA ALA A 14 -44.69 -1.38 -23.62
C ALA A 14 -43.27 -1.82 -24.01
N GLU A 15 -42.42 -0.86 -24.33
CA GLU A 15 -40.98 -1.06 -24.36
C GLU A 15 -40.62 -1.55 -22.96
N SER A 16 -40.24 -2.83 -22.88
CA SER A 16 -39.62 -3.39 -21.70
C SER A 16 -38.39 -2.53 -21.43
N VAL A 17 -38.44 -1.71 -20.38
CA VAL A 17 -37.24 -1.08 -19.81
C VAL A 17 -36.30 -2.25 -19.54
N SER A 18 -35.25 -2.40 -20.34
CA SER A 18 -34.26 -3.44 -20.13
C SER A 18 -33.63 -3.18 -18.78
N GLN A 19 -33.90 -4.03 -17.80
CA GLN A 19 -33.23 -3.96 -16.50
C GLN A 19 -31.72 -4.12 -16.74
N GLY A 20 -30.90 -3.26 -16.12
CA GLY A 20 -29.43 -3.30 -16.22
C GLY A 20 -28.86 -4.64 -15.73
N PRO A 21 -27.57 -4.94 -15.86
CA PRO A 21 -27.00 -6.21 -15.37
C PRO A 21 -27.10 -6.34 -13.83
N ALA A 22 -27.07 -7.58 -13.32
CA ALA A 22 -26.96 -7.87 -11.88
C ALA A 22 -25.60 -8.49 -11.56
N ALA A 23 -25.02 -8.19 -10.39
CA ALA A 23 -23.86 -8.89 -9.85
C ALA A 23 -24.20 -9.56 -8.52
N ILE A 24 -23.80 -10.82 -8.36
CA ILE A 24 -23.92 -11.60 -7.13
C ILE A 24 -22.52 -11.89 -6.60
N ILE A 25 -22.20 -11.30 -5.45
CA ILE A 25 -20.92 -11.50 -4.75
C ILE A 25 -21.12 -12.56 -3.67
N LEU A 26 -20.40 -13.68 -3.78
CA LEU A 26 -20.52 -14.83 -2.90
C LEU A 26 -19.55 -14.71 -1.71
N GLY A 27 -20.05 -14.34 -0.53
CA GLY A 27 -19.25 -14.14 0.67
C GLY A 27 -19.83 -14.75 1.95
N ALA A 28 -20.56 -15.86 1.81
CA ALA A 28 -21.22 -16.51 2.94
C ALA A 28 -20.26 -17.29 3.84
N GLY A 29 -19.11 -17.72 3.30
CA GLY A 29 -18.12 -18.54 3.99
C GLY A 29 -17.31 -17.78 5.03
N ARG A 30 -16.59 -18.54 5.86
CA ARG A 30 -15.53 -17.98 6.72
C ARG A 30 -14.26 -17.85 5.88
N ALA A 31 -13.57 -16.72 5.98
CA ALA A 31 -12.29 -16.52 5.31
C ALA A 31 -11.27 -17.62 5.69
N SER A 32 -10.42 -18.00 4.74
CA SER A 32 -9.32 -18.96 4.92
C SER A 32 -8.37 -18.53 6.05
N ARG A 33 -8.20 -17.21 6.25
CA ARG A 33 -7.40 -16.60 7.32
C ARG A 33 -8.14 -15.43 7.99
N GLY A 34 -8.09 -15.37 9.33
CA GLY A 34 -8.65 -14.28 10.13
C GLY A 34 -10.02 -14.55 10.75
N GLY A 35 -10.52 -13.55 11.50
CA GLY A 35 -11.79 -13.63 12.23
C GLY A 35 -12.99 -12.99 11.53
N SER A 36 -12.77 -12.20 10.47
CA SER A 36 -13.80 -11.42 9.76
C SER A 36 -14.13 -12.03 8.39
N PRO A 37 -15.29 -11.69 7.79
CA PRO A 37 -15.59 -12.04 6.39
C PRO A 37 -14.49 -11.52 5.45
N SER A 38 -14.16 -12.26 4.39
CA SER A 38 -13.13 -11.91 3.39
C SER A 38 -13.40 -10.53 2.77
N ALA A 39 -14.64 -10.25 2.38
CA ALA A 39 -15.08 -8.95 1.86
C ALA A 39 -14.83 -7.77 2.83
N LEU A 40 -14.84 -8.02 4.14
CA LEU A 40 -14.60 -7.00 5.18
C LEU A 40 -13.18 -7.00 5.70
N ARG A 41 -12.31 -7.84 5.13
CA ARG A 41 -10.88 -7.80 5.44
C ARG A 41 -10.43 -6.37 5.23
N SER A 42 -10.03 -5.75 6.33
CA SER A 42 -9.68 -4.35 6.35
C SER A 42 -8.35 -4.22 5.65
N ILE A 43 -8.41 -3.51 4.54
CA ILE A 43 -7.25 -3.08 3.80
C ILE A 43 -6.66 -1.90 4.59
N ASP A 44 -7.49 -0.92 4.97
CA ASP A 44 -7.13 0.16 5.91
C ASP A 44 -8.26 0.46 6.94
N LYS A 45 -8.40 1.71 7.43
CA LYS A 45 -9.54 2.11 8.29
C LYS A 45 -10.85 2.33 7.52
N GLU A 46 -10.80 2.74 6.26
CA GLU A 46 -11.93 3.23 5.46
C GLU A 46 -12.33 2.24 4.33
N SER A 47 -11.37 1.66 3.62
CA SER A 47 -11.52 0.73 2.51
C SER A 47 -11.36 -0.76 2.85
N ARG A 48 -12.06 -1.59 2.10
CA ARG A 48 -12.16 -3.05 2.24
C ARG A 48 -11.98 -3.73 0.89
N VAL A 49 -11.78 -5.03 0.94
CA VAL A 49 -11.75 -5.90 -0.26
C VAL A 49 -12.96 -5.65 -1.16
N LEU A 50 -14.14 -5.52 -0.56
CA LEU A 50 -15.36 -5.28 -1.32
C LEU A 50 -15.28 -4.02 -2.21
N ASP A 51 -14.60 -2.96 -1.79
CA ASP A 51 -14.48 -1.73 -2.59
C ASP A 51 -13.69 -1.97 -3.88
N TRP A 52 -12.65 -2.81 -3.83
CA TRP A 52 -11.90 -3.21 -5.03
C TRP A 52 -12.71 -4.12 -5.96
N ILE A 53 -13.56 -4.99 -5.41
CA ILE A 53 -14.47 -5.82 -6.21
C ILE A 53 -15.49 -4.93 -6.93
N LEU A 54 -16.07 -3.95 -6.23
CA LEU A 54 -17.00 -3.00 -6.81
C LEU A 54 -16.32 -2.12 -7.87
N GLN A 55 -15.09 -1.69 -7.62
CA GLN A 55 -14.30 -0.96 -8.60
C GLN A 55 -14.02 -1.80 -9.85
N GLY A 56 -13.80 -3.11 -9.70
CA GLY A 56 -13.66 -4.04 -10.83
C GLY A 56 -14.88 -4.08 -11.75
N PHE A 57 -16.06 -3.76 -11.24
CA PHE A 57 -17.30 -3.67 -12.02
C PHE A 57 -17.63 -2.27 -12.55
N SER A 58 -16.76 -1.28 -12.33
CA SER A 58 -17.04 0.14 -12.65
C SER A 58 -17.35 0.43 -14.13
N SER A 59 -16.98 -0.47 -15.05
CA SER A 59 -17.32 -0.38 -16.48
C SER A 59 -18.78 -0.73 -16.81
N LEU A 60 -19.54 -1.30 -15.87
CA LEU A 60 -20.95 -1.63 -16.06
C LEU A 60 -21.86 -0.50 -15.55
N GLU A 61 -22.63 0.09 -16.46
CA GLU A 61 -23.66 1.05 -16.10
C GLU A 61 -24.88 0.38 -15.44
N SER A 62 -25.44 1.04 -14.42
CA SER A 62 -26.67 0.59 -13.74
C SER A 62 -26.61 -0.83 -13.17
N LEU A 63 -25.42 -1.27 -12.74
CA LEU A 63 -25.24 -2.57 -12.10
C LEU A 63 -25.94 -2.61 -10.74
N GLU A 64 -26.81 -3.60 -10.53
CA GLU A 64 -27.31 -3.89 -9.19
C GLU A 64 -26.47 -4.97 -8.54
N VAL A 65 -25.92 -4.65 -7.36
CA VAL A 65 -25.06 -5.58 -6.62
C VAL A 65 -25.85 -6.22 -5.49
N THR A 66 -25.81 -7.56 -5.44
CA THR A 66 -26.25 -8.35 -4.30
C THR A 66 -25.08 -9.07 -3.66
N PHE A 67 -24.87 -8.85 -2.37
CA PHE A 67 -23.91 -9.60 -1.57
C PHE A 67 -24.60 -10.76 -0.85
N VAL A 68 -24.12 -11.98 -1.05
CA VAL A 68 -24.62 -13.15 -0.31
C VAL A 68 -23.75 -13.39 0.92
N ALA A 69 -24.25 -12.99 2.08
CA ALA A 69 -23.59 -13.13 3.37
C ALA A 69 -23.99 -14.42 4.10
N GLY A 70 -23.26 -14.75 5.15
CA GLY A 70 -23.49 -15.95 5.98
C GLY A 70 -22.78 -15.81 7.31
N TYR A 71 -21.46 -16.02 7.32
CA TYR A 71 -20.62 -15.73 8.46
C TYR A 71 -20.61 -14.21 8.77
N ARG A 72 -21.02 -13.82 9.99
CA ARG A 72 -21.07 -12.42 10.46
C ARG A 72 -21.79 -11.46 9.50
N ALA A 73 -22.94 -11.89 8.98
CA ALA A 73 -23.71 -11.15 7.97
C ALA A 73 -24.11 -9.73 8.43
N GLU A 74 -24.37 -9.56 9.72
CA GLU A 74 -24.71 -8.30 10.36
C GLU A 74 -23.64 -7.21 10.15
N GLU A 75 -22.37 -7.58 10.05
CA GLU A 75 -21.28 -6.62 9.84
C GLU A 75 -21.20 -6.14 8.39
N ILE A 76 -21.58 -6.97 7.43
CA ILE A 76 -21.66 -6.58 6.02
C ILE A 76 -22.74 -5.52 5.87
N THR A 77 -23.95 -5.82 6.35
CA THR A 77 -25.10 -4.90 6.23
C THR A 77 -24.88 -3.59 7.00
N ALA A 78 -24.16 -3.62 8.13
CA ALA A 78 -23.84 -2.41 8.88
C ALA A 78 -22.83 -1.50 8.14
N LYS A 79 -21.89 -2.08 7.39
CA LYS A 79 -20.86 -1.31 6.67
C LYS A 79 -21.29 -0.87 5.26
N TYR A 80 -22.10 -1.67 4.59
CA TYR A 80 -22.57 -1.42 3.22
C TYR A 80 -24.11 -1.45 3.17
N PRO A 81 -24.80 -0.51 3.84
CA PRO A 81 -26.26 -0.48 3.89
C PRO A 81 -26.94 -0.28 2.52
N GLU A 82 -26.21 0.28 1.55
CA GLU A 82 -26.65 0.52 0.18
C GLU A 82 -26.62 -0.74 -0.70
N ILE A 83 -25.86 -1.77 -0.32
CA ILE A 83 -25.75 -3.01 -1.10
C ILE A 83 -26.84 -3.99 -0.64
N ARG A 84 -27.60 -4.53 -1.60
CA ARG A 84 -28.60 -5.56 -1.32
C ARG A 84 -27.91 -6.78 -0.71
N THR A 85 -28.29 -7.16 0.50
CA THR A 85 -27.70 -8.33 1.17
C THR A 85 -28.70 -9.49 1.18
N SER A 86 -28.28 -10.67 0.74
CA SER A 86 -28.97 -11.93 0.99
C SER A 86 -28.20 -12.79 2.00
N ILE A 87 -28.88 -13.70 2.71
CA ILE A 87 -28.28 -14.48 3.79
C ILE A 87 -28.44 -15.97 3.51
N ASN A 88 -27.31 -16.66 3.32
CA ASN A 88 -27.25 -18.11 3.41
C ASN A 88 -27.09 -18.54 4.88
N THR A 89 -28.21 -18.89 5.53
CA THR A 89 -28.23 -19.28 6.95
C THR A 89 -27.53 -20.61 7.23
N ASN A 90 -27.35 -21.48 6.23
CA ASN A 90 -26.71 -22.80 6.38
C ASN A 90 -25.28 -22.85 5.79
N TRP A 91 -24.64 -21.69 5.62
CA TRP A 91 -23.32 -21.53 5.00
C TRP A 91 -22.24 -22.50 5.54
N ARG A 92 -22.33 -22.92 6.81
CA ARG A 92 -21.36 -23.87 7.41
C ARG A 92 -21.38 -25.27 6.80
N ARG A 93 -22.48 -25.66 6.15
CA ARG A 93 -22.71 -27.02 5.61
C ARG A 93 -23.00 -27.02 4.11
N THR A 94 -22.95 -25.85 3.47
CA THR A 94 -23.31 -25.66 2.07
C THR A 94 -22.24 -24.85 1.34
N GLY A 95 -22.24 -24.89 0.02
CA GLY A 95 -21.30 -24.18 -0.84
C GLY A 95 -21.97 -23.09 -1.69
N PRO A 96 -21.26 -22.60 -2.72
CA PRO A 96 -21.72 -21.57 -3.65
C PRO A 96 -23.13 -21.78 -4.22
N ALA A 97 -23.50 -23.01 -4.59
CA ALA A 97 -24.84 -23.30 -5.11
C ALA A 97 -25.98 -22.92 -4.13
N ALA A 98 -25.85 -23.25 -2.85
CA ALA A 98 -26.86 -22.86 -1.86
C ALA A 98 -26.87 -21.35 -1.60
N SER A 99 -25.70 -20.70 -1.67
CA SER A 99 -25.59 -19.24 -1.58
C SER A 99 -26.30 -18.57 -2.76
N LEU A 100 -26.09 -19.04 -3.99
CA LEU A 100 -26.81 -18.55 -5.16
C LEU A 100 -28.32 -18.78 -5.07
N ARG A 101 -28.77 -19.93 -4.54
CA ARG A 101 -30.21 -20.18 -4.30
C ARG A 101 -30.84 -19.18 -3.33
N SER A 102 -30.06 -18.65 -2.38
CA SER A 102 -30.54 -17.59 -1.48
C SER A 102 -30.55 -16.21 -2.14
N ALA A 103 -29.80 -16.01 -3.22
CA ALA A 103 -29.72 -14.75 -3.93
C ALA A 103 -30.94 -14.54 -4.85
N PRO A 104 -31.31 -13.29 -5.14
CA PRO A 104 -32.36 -12.94 -6.08
C PRO A 104 -31.85 -13.08 -7.52
N LEU A 105 -31.84 -14.31 -8.04
CA LEU A 105 -31.58 -14.57 -9.46
C LEU A 105 -32.80 -14.11 -10.27
N GLU A 106 -32.66 -12.97 -10.94
CA GLU A 106 -33.75 -12.36 -11.70
C GLU A 106 -33.75 -12.91 -13.14
N ARG A 107 -34.85 -13.59 -13.49
CA ARG A 107 -35.02 -14.20 -14.81
C ARG A 107 -35.01 -13.14 -15.91
N GLY A 108 -34.38 -13.46 -17.05
CA GLY A 108 -34.29 -12.55 -18.19
C GLY A 108 -33.21 -11.46 -18.06
N ARG A 109 -32.34 -11.55 -17.05
CA ARG A 109 -31.30 -10.56 -16.76
C ARG A 109 -29.90 -11.16 -16.92
N VAL A 110 -28.95 -10.37 -17.42
CA VAL A 110 -27.52 -10.73 -17.42
C VAL A 110 -27.03 -10.74 -15.96
N THR A 111 -26.42 -11.85 -15.55
CA THR A 111 -25.97 -12.04 -14.17
C THR A 111 -24.46 -12.30 -14.12
N TRP A 112 -23.77 -11.51 -13.31
CA TRP A 112 -22.37 -11.68 -12.95
C TRP A 112 -22.28 -12.41 -11.62
N ILE A 113 -21.34 -13.34 -11.49
CA ILE A 113 -21.09 -14.06 -10.24
C ILE A 113 -19.60 -13.99 -9.95
N THR A 114 -19.24 -13.61 -8.74
CA THR A 114 -17.85 -13.64 -8.27
C THR A 114 -17.74 -14.00 -6.80
N TYR A 115 -16.59 -14.54 -6.38
CA TYR A 115 -16.32 -14.77 -4.97
C TYR A 115 -15.85 -13.49 -4.26
N SER A 116 -16.14 -13.39 -2.97
CA SER A 116 -15.88 -12.19 -2.15
C SER A 116 -14.41 -11.94 -1.78
N ASP A 117 -13.51 -12.81 -2.19
CA ASP A 117 -12.05 -12.79 -2.00
C ASP A 117 -11.29 -12.63 -3.32
N ILE A 118 -11.99 -12.40 -4.43
CA ILE A 118 -11.42 -12.29 -5.77
C ILE A 118 -11.50 -10.83 -6.21
N VAL A 119 -10.35 -10.21 -6.49
CA VAL A 119 -10.26 -8.88 -7.09
C VAL A 119 -9.80 -8.97 -8.53
N PHE A 120 -10.34 -8.12 -9.39
CA PHE A 120 -10.07 -8.09 -10.83
C PHE A 120 -10.23 -6.65 -11.37
N ARG A 121 -9.80 -6.42 -12.60
CA ARG A 121 -9.90 -5.10 -13.25
C ARG A 121 -11.20 -4.87 -14.00
N PRO A 122 -11.57 -3.60 -14.24
CA PRO A 122 -12.60 -3.24 -15.20
C PRO A 122 -12.41 -3.86 -16.60
N ASP A 123 -11.15 -3.96 -17.07
CA ASP A 123 -10.81 -4.62 -18.34
C ASP A 123 -11.31 -6.08 -18.41
N ALA A 124 -11.22 -6.83 -17.32
CA ALA A 124 -11.73 -8.20 -17.26
C ALA A 124 -13.25 -8.23 -17.54
N VAL A 125 -13.99 -7.28 -16.96
CA VAL A 125 -15.44 -7.15 -17.15
C VAL A 125 -15.77 -6.70 -18.56
N GLU A 126 -15.01 -5.78 -19.14
CA GLU A 126 -15.18 -5.33 -20.52
C GLU A 126 -14.95 -6.46 -21.53
N ARG A 127 -13.85 -7.20 -21.37
CA ARG A 127 -13.51 -8.35 -22.24
C ARG A 127 -14.54 -9.48 -22.13
N LEU A 128 -14.99 -9.81 -20.92
CA LEU A 128 -16.09 -10.78 -20.72
C LEU A 128 -17.41 -10.28 -21.30
N SER A 129 -17.66 -8.97 -21.25
CA SER A 129 -18.86 -8.37 -21.83
C SER A 129 -18.88 -8.50 -23.35
N ALA A 130 -17.72 -8.39 -24.01
CA ALA A 130 -17.56 -8.50 -25.46
C ALA A 130 -17.68 -9.92 -26.02
N MET A 131 -17.58 -10.96 -25.17
CA MET A 131 -17.67 -12.36 -25.62
C MET A 131 -19.05 -12.73 -26.16
N THR A 132 -19.05 -13.47 -27.27
CA THR A 132 -20.24 -14.06 -27.88
C THR A 132 -20.46 -15.47 -27.34
N GLY A 133 -21.35 -15.62 -26.37
CA GLY A 133 -21.70 -16.90 -25.74
C GLY A 133 -22.64 -16.70 -24.56
N GLU A 134 -23.37 -17.74 -24.19
CA GLU A 134 -24.33 -17.70 -23.07
C GLU A 134 -23.62 -17.59 -21.72
N ILE A 135 -22.42 -18.17 -21.63
CA ILE A 135 -21.53 -18.10 -20.47
C ILE A 135 -20.17 -17.57 -20.90
N ALA A 136 -19.63 -16.58 -20.18
CA ALA A 136 -18.25 -16.14 -20.32
C ALA A 136 -17.52 -16.22 -18.97
N VAL A 137 -16.38 -16.91 -18.94
CA VAL A 137 -15.63 -17.24 -17.73
C VAL A 137 -14.26 -16.59 -17.74
N ALA A 138 -13.87 -15.97 -16.62
CA ALA A 138 -12.50 -15.48 -16.45
C ALA A 138 -11.56 -16.63 -16.07
N VAL A 139 -10.42 -16.74 -16.74
CA VAL A 139 -9.40 -17.77 -16.49
C VAL A 139 -8.01 -17.16 -16.41
N ASP A 140 -7.04 -17.92 -15.93
CA ASP A 140 -5.63 -17.53 -15.87
C ASP A 140 -4.76 -18.66 -16.43
N SER A 141 -4.12 -18.44 -17.58
CA SER A 141 -3.18 -19.40 -18.16
C SER A 141 -1.82 -19.42 -17.45
N LYS A 142 -1.45 -18.32 -16.77
CA LYS A 142 -0.17 -18.17 -16.06
C LYS A 142 -0.21 -18.74 -14.64
N TRP A 143 -1.34 -19.31 -14.22
CA TRP A 143 -1.61 -19.81 -12.87
C TRP A 143 -0.52 -20.70 -12.24
N ARG A 144 0.21 -21.47 -13.06
CA ARG A 144 1.31 -22.35 -12.63
C ARG A 144 2.57 -21.61 -12.16
N PHE A 145 2.85 -20.44 -12.75
CA PHE A 145 4.11 -19.70 -12.55
C PHE A 145 3.89 -18.37 -11.83
N ARG A 146 2.63 -18.00 -11.59
CA ARG A 146 2.24 -16.71 -11.07
C ARG A 146 2.67 -16.45 -9.62
N TYR A 147 2.62 -17.47 -8.77
CA TYR A 147 3.00 -17.33 -7.35
C TYR A 147 4.37 -17.96 -7.13
N ASP A 148 5.37 -17.12 -6.88
CA ASP A 148 6.70 -17.57 -6.47
C ASP A 148 6.58 -18.36 -5.15
N GLY A 149 6.98 -19.63 -5.16
CA GLY A 149 6.84 -20.54 -4.02
C GLY A 149 5.42 -21.11 -3.79
N ARG A 150 4.53 -21.18 -4.80
CA ARG A 150 3.20 -21.84 -4.68
C ARG A 150 3.38 -23.27 -4.13
N SER A 151 2.68 -23.60 -3.04
CA SER A 151 2.75 -24.94 -2.47
C SER A 151 2.07 -25.95 -3.40
N ALA A 152 2.52 -27.21 -3.36
CA ALA A 152 1.86 -28.31 -4.09
C ALA A 152 0.37 -28.45 -3.71
N GLU A 153 -0.01 -28.07 -2.49
CA GLU A 153 -1.38 -28.05 -1.99
C GLU A 153 -2.24 -27.00 -2.71
N ALA A 154 -1.71 -25.79 -2.96
CA ALA A 154 -2.42 -24.74 -3.70
C ALA A 154 -2.61 -25.08 -5.18
N ILE A 155 -1.68 -25.83 -5.80
CA ILE A 155 -1.85 -26.36 -7.17
C ILE A 155 -2.90 -27.48 -7.21
N LEU A 156 -3.00 -28.27 -6.14
CA LEU A 156 -3.97 -29.35 -6.03
C LEU A 156 -5.40 -28.83 -5.83
N HIS A 157 -5.55 -27.67 -5.18
CA HIS A 157 -6.84 -27.02 -4.94
C HIS A 157 -7.28 -26.03 -6.02
N ALA A 158 -6.46 -25.77 -7.05
CA ALA A 158 -6.81 -24.89 -8.15
C ALA A 158 -8.10 -25.34 -8.87
N GLU A 159 -8.98 -24.39 -9.17
CA GLU A 159 -10.21 -24.65 -9.92
C GLU A 159 -9.88 -24.80 -11.42
N ARG A 160 -9.61 -26.02 -11.87
CA ARG A 160 -9.04 -26.30 -13.19
C ARG A 160 -10.03 -26.14 -14.36
N VAL A 161 -9.50 -25.66 -15.48
CA VAL A 161 -10.24 -25.46 -16.74
C VAL A 161 -9.44 -25.91 -17.96
N VAL A 162 -10.17 -26.36 -18.97
CA VAL A 162 -9.66 -26.68 -20.32
C VAL A 162 -10.30 -25.71 -21.31
N VAL A 163 -9.47 -24.96 -22.00
CA VAL A 163 -9.85 -23.94 -22.98
C VAL A 163 -9.20 -24.28 -24.32
N ASP A 164 -9.97 -24.19 -25.40
CA ASP A 164 -9.51 -24.35 -26.79
C ASP A 164 -9.89 -23.10 -27.58
N GLY A 165 -8.90 -22.25 -27.88
CA GLY A 165 -9.14 -20.90 -28.39
C GLY A 165 -9.89 -20.05 -27.35
N ASP A 166 -11.08 -19.58 -27.71
CA ASP A 166 -11.98 -18.84 -26.82
C ASP A 166 -13.05 -19.73 -26.17
N ARG A 167 -13.12 -21.01 -26.54
CA ARG A 167 -14.15 -21.93 -26.09
C ARG A 167 -13.76 -22.60 -24.79
N LEU A 168 -14.65 -22.56 -23.81
CA LEU A 168 -14.54 -23.35 -22.58
C LEU A 168 -14.99 -24.78 -22.86
N VAL A 169 -14.05 -25.73 -22.80
CA VAL A 169 -14.30 -27.15 -23.12
C VAL A 169 -14.73 -27.92 -21.87
N ALA A 170 -14.03 -27.71 -20.75
CA ALA A 170 -14.31 -28.38 -19.48
C ALA A 170 -13.89 -27.50 -18.30
N ILE A 171 -14.59 -27.64 -17.18
CA ILE A 171 -14.33 -26.91 -15.93
C ILE A 171 -14.70 -27.80 -14.75
N GLY A 172 -13.91 -27.75 -13.67
CA GLY A 172 -14.24 -28.40 -12.40
C GLY A 172 -13.33 -29.57 -12.02
N PRO A 173 -13.68 -30.30 -10.95
CA PRO A 173 -12.77 -31.22 -10.26
C PRO A 173 -12.38 -32.47 -11.09
N GLU A 174 -13.14 -32.78 -12.14
CA GLU A 174 -12.85 -33.90 -13.04
C GLU A 174 -11.69 -33.59 -13.99
N VAL A 175 -11.30 -32.31 -14.15
CA VAL A 175 -10.15 -31.91 -14.98
C VAL A 175 -8.85 -32.21 -14.24
N THR A 176 -7.99 -33.04 -14.85
CA THR A 176 -6.69 -33.36 -14.26
C THR A 176 -5.69 -32.21 -14.42
N GLU A 177 -4.66 -32.18 -13.59
CA GLU A 177 -3.59 -31.16 -13.68
C GLU A 177 -2.90 -31.18 -15.05
N SER A 178 -2.72 -32.35 -15.66
CA SER A 178 -2.10 -32.49 -16.98
C SER A 178 -2.97 -31.99 -18.13
N GLU A 179 -4.30 -32.01 -17.97
CA GLU A 179 -5.25 -31.54 -18.98
C GLU A 179 -5.54 -30.05 -18.84
N ALA A 180 -5.43 -29.51 -17.62
CA ALA A 180 -5.77 -28.13 -17.32
C ALA A 180 -4.89 -27.16 -18.12
N THR A 181 -5.51 -26.37 -19.00
CA THR A 181 -4.81 -25.30 -19.73
C THR A 181 -4.75 -24.01 -18.92
N ALA A 182 -5.69 -23.80 -17.99
CA ALA A 182 -5.78 -22.62 -17.14
C ALA A 182 -6.42 -22.93 -15.76
N GLU A 183 -6.49 -21.91 -14.89
CA GLU A 183 -7.25 -21.89 -13.63
C GLU A 183 -8.44 -20.93 -13.76
N PHE A 184 -9.59 -21.26 -13.18
CA PHE A 184 -10.75 -20.36 -13.11
C PHE A 184 -10.46 -19.22 -12.13
N ALA A 185 -10.61 -17.99 -12.61
CA ALA A 185 -10.26 -16.78 -11.87
C ALA A 185 -11.43 -16.22 -11.03
N GLY A 186 -12.44 -17.04 -10.71
CA GLY A 186 -13.49 -16.65 -9.77
C GLY A 186 -14.51 -15.61 -10.27
N LEU A 187 -14.57 -15.33 -11.57
CA LEU A 187 -15.51 -14.38 -12.19
C LEU A 187 -16.21 -15.00 -13.41
N VAL A 188 -17.53 -14.93 -13.46
CA VAL A 188 -18.33 -15.42 -14.59
C VAL A 188 -19.47 -14.45 -14.92
N LYS A 189 -19.74 -14.30 -16.22
CA LYS A 189 -20.92 -13.65 -16.79
C LYS A 189 -21.85 -14.73 -17.36
N LEU A 190 -23.12 -14.64 -17.00
CA LEU A 190 -24.21 -15.41 -17.57
C LEU A 190 -25.13 -14.45 -18.32
N ASP A 191 -25.51 -14.79 -19.54
CA ASP A 191 -26.58 -14.06 -20.21
C ASP A 191 -27.96 -14.35 -19.58
N SER A 192 -29.02 -13.80 -20.18
CA SER A 192 -30.37 -13.97 -19.67
C SER A 192 -30.85 -15.42 -19.69
N ASP A 193 -30.47 -16.21 -20.71
CA ASP A 193 -30.94 -17.58 -20.89
C ASP A 193 -30.18 -18.56 -19.99
N ALA A 194 -28.85 -18.41 -19.89
CA ALA A 194 -28.03 -19.13 -18.92
C ALA A 194 -28.45 -18.82 -17.48
N THR A 195 -28.82 -17.57 -17.18
CA THR A 195 -29.37 -17.20 -15.86
C THR A 195 -30.67 -17.94 -15.56
N ASN A 196 -31.57 -18.06 -16.55
CA ASN A 196 -32.83 -18.79 -16.39
C ASN A 196 -32.60 -20.29 -16.13
N LEU A 197 -31.64 -20.90 -16.84
CA LEU A 197 -31.26 -22.29 -16.66
C LEU A 197 -30.58 -22.54 -15.32
N LEU A 198 -29.75 -21.61 -14.85
CA LEU A 198 -29.14 -21.65 -13.53
C LEU A 198 -30.22 -21.67 -12.43
N ASP A 199 -31.21 -20.77 -12.52
CA ASP A 199 -32.32 -20.72 -11.56
C ASP A 199 -33.10 -22.04 -11.52
N ASP A 200 -33.40 -22.65 -12.68
CA ASP A 200 -34.05 -23.96 -12.76
C ASP A 200 -33.18 -25.08 -12.15
N ALA A 201 -31.88 -25.11 -12.44
CA ALA A 201 -30.95 -26.11 -11.91
C ALA A 201 -30.81 -26.00 -10.38
N LEU A 202 -30.77 -24.77 -9.85
CA LEU A 202 -30.70 -24.52 -8.42
C LEU A 202 -31.98 -24.95 -7.71
N ASN A 203 -33.15 -24.74 -8.30
CA ASN A 203 -34.44 -25.03 -7.66
C ASN A 203 -34.94 -26.47 -7.86
N SER A 204 -34.52 -27.15 -8.94
CA SER A 204 -34.87 -28.55 -9.22
C SER A 204 -34.15 -29.57 -8.34
N GLY A 205 -33.06 -29.16 -7.66
CA GLY A 205 -32.20 -30.06 -6.89
C GLY A 205 -31.20 -30.83 -7.75
N ALA A 206 -31.01 -30.44 -9.02
CA ALA A 206 -30.00 -31.01 -9.92
C ALA A 206 -28.55 -30.80 -9.42
N LEU A 207 -28.33 -29.73 -8.66
CA LEU A 207 -27.04 -29.38 -8.05
C LEU A 207 -27.02 -29.74 -6.57
N ALA A 208 -25.94 -30.39 -6.13
CA ALA A 208 -25.68 -30.61 -4.70
C ALA A 208 -25.55 -29.26 -3.97
N SER A 209 -26.01 -29.20 -2.72
CA SER A 209 -25.93 -27.96 -1.91
C SER A 209 -24.49 -27.48 -1.65
N THR A 210 -23.50 -28.36 -1.84
CA THR A 210 -22.06 -28.09 -1.70
C THR A 210 -21.37 -27.79 -3.04
N ALA A 211 -22.09 -27.77 -4.17
CA ALA A 211 -21.50 -27.54 -5.47
C ALA A 211 -20.82 -26.16 -5.56
N THR A 212 -19.63 -26.14 -6.15
CA THR A 212 -18.82 -24.95 -6.42
C THR A 212 -19.28 -24.26 -7.71
N VAL A 213 -18.82 -23.03 -7.96
CA VAL A 213 -19.16 -22.33 -9.22
C VAL A 213 -18.66 -23.11 -10.45
N PRO A 214 -17.44 -23.66 -10.48
CA PRO A 214 -17.02 -24.60 -11.53
C PRO A 214 -17.99 -25.76 -11.79
N ALA A 215 -18.49 -26.41 -10.74
CA ALA A 215 -19.43 -27.53 -10.88
C ALA A 215 -20.79 -27.09 -11.45
N ILE A 216 -21.23 -25.87 -11.11
CA ILE A 216 -22.44 -25.26 -11.68
C ILE A 216 -22.26 -25.01 -13.18
N ILE A 217 -21.13 -24.41 -13.57
CA ILE A 217 -20.83 -24.13 -14.98
C ILE A 217 -20.73 -25.44 -15.77
N ALA A 218 -20.05 -26.46 -15.23
CA ALA A 218 -19.95 -27.78 -15.85
C ALA A 218 -21.33 -28.42 -16.09
N HIS A 219 -22.25 -28.26 -15.12
CA HIS A 219 -23.62 -28.74 -15.27
C HIS A 219 -24.37 -28.02 -16.40
N LEU A 220 -24.26 -26.69 -16.49
CA LEU A 220 -24.88 -25.91 -17.57
C LEU A 220 -24.31 -26.29 -18.95
N ILE A 221 -22.99 -26.47 -19.07
CA ILE A 221 -22.36 -26.95 -20.30
C ILE A 221 -22.90 -28.33 -20.68
N SER A 222 -23.11 -29.23 -19.71
CA SER A 222 -23.69 -30.56 -19.96
C SER A 222 -25.14 -30.53 -20.46
N MET A 223 -25.86 -29.41 -20.22
CA MET A 223 -27.20 -29.14 -20.76
C MET A 223 -27.17 -28.55 -22.18
N GLY A 224 -25.99 -28.31 -22.75
CA GLY A 224 -25.80 -27.77 -24.09
C GLY A 224 -25.58 -26.26 -24.14
N VAL A 225 -25.41 -25.60 -22.99
CA VAL A 225 -25.12 -24.16 -22.93
C VAL A 225 -23.71 -23.89 -23.46
N THR A 226 -23.60 -22.88 -24.33
CA THR A 226 -22.32 -22.44 -24.89
C THR A 226 -21.52 -21.64 -23.88
N ALA A 227 -20.24 -21.95 -23.74
CA ALA A 227 -19.36 -21.28 -22.80
C ALA A 227 -18.03 -20.88 -23.46
N SER A 228 -17.60 -19.67 -23.15
CA SER A 228 -16.34 -19.08 -23.60
C SER A 228 -15.48 -18.67 -22.41
N ALA A 229 -14.18 -18.48 -22.65
CA ALA A 229 -13.22 -18.07 -21.63
C ALA A 229 -12.44 -16.82 -22.06
N VAL A 230 -12.14 -15.95 -21.11
CA VAL A 230 -11.24 -14.80 -21.26
C VAL A 230 -10.06 -15.01 -20.34
N ASP A 231 -8.86 -15.07 -20.91
CA ASP A 231 -7.62 -15.18 -20.15
C ASP A 231 -7.21 -13.82 -19.58
N LEU A 232 -7.14 -13.73 -18.25
CA LEU A 232 -6.73 -12.52 -17.53
C LEU A 232 -5.21 -12.40 -17.43
N GLU A 233 -4.45 -13.45 -17.77
CA GLU A 233 -2.99 -13.41 -17.88
C GLU A 233 -2.24 -12.86 -16.65
N GLY A 234 -2.81 -13.01 -15.46
CA GLY A 234 -2.24 -12.46 -14.23
C GLY A 234 -2.96 -11.23 -13.66
N ASP A 235 -3.93 -10.62 -14.34
CA ASP A 235 -4.53 -9.35 -13.88
C ASP A 235 -5.79 -9.52 -13.02
N TRP A 236 -5.68 -10.36 -12.00
CA TRP A 236 -6.66 -10.61 -10.94
C TRP A 236 -5.93 -11.04 -9.67
N ALA A 237 -6.54 -11.18 -8.50
CA ALA A 237 -5.89 -11.82 -7.36
C ALA A 237 -6.90 -12.49 -6.42
N GLU A 238 -6.52 -13.65 -5.88
CA GLU A 238 -7.19 -14.27 -4.74
C GLU A 238 -6.56 -13.76 -3.44
N LEU A 239 -7.37 -13.17 -2.55
CA LEU A 239 -6.87 -12.45 -1.38
C LEU A 239 -6.63 -13.36 -0.17
N ASP A 240 -5.73 -14.33 -0.33
CA ASP A 240 -5.31 -15.23 0.74
C ASP A 240 -4.30 -14.57 1.68
N ALA A 241 -3.30 -13.88 1.14
CA ALA A 241 -2.27 -13.16 1.87
C ALA A 241 -2.40 -11.63 1.72
N LYS A 242 -1.80 -10.87 2.65
CA LYS A 242 -1.76 -9.40 2.53
C LYS A 242 -0.94 -8.97 1.31
N GLN A 243 0.09 -9.73 0.95
CA GLN A 243 0.94 -9.43 -0.19
C GLN A 243 0.22 -9.56 -1.54
N ASP A 244 -0.84 -10.37 -1.64
CA ASP A 244 -1.54 -10.60 -2.91
C ASP A 244 -2.24 -9.32 -3.38
N LEU A 245 -2.84 -8.58 -2.44
CA LEU A 245 -3.41 -7.27 -2.71
C LEU A 245 -2.33 -6.26 -3.12
N ALA A 246 -1.19 -6.26 -2.43
CA ALA A 246 -0.11 -5.33 -2.73
C ALA A 246 0.46 -5.57 -4.13
N ARG A 247 0.63 -6.83 -4.54
CA ARG A 247 1.05 -7.22 -5.89
C ARG A 247 -0.02 -6.95 -6.94
N PHE A 248 -1.29 -7.03 -6.57
CA PHE A 248 -2.37 -6.60 -7.45
C PHE A 248 -2.31 -5.08 -7.64
N ILE A 249 -2.17 -4.28 -6.60
CA ILE A 249 -2.20 -2.82 -6.73
C ILE A 249 -0.91 -2.29 -7.36
N LEU A 250 0.26 -2.69 -6.85
CA LEU A 250 1.55 -2.21 -7.30
C LEU A 250 2.00 -2.95 -8.57
N GLY A 251 2.17 -2.20 -9.64
CA GLY A 251 2.79 -2.64 -10.89
C GLY A 251 3.89 -1.67 -11.29
N THR A 252 3.96 -1.34 -12.57
CA THR A 252 4.82 -0.24 -13.02
C THR A 252 4.42 1.10 -12.40
N LYS A 253 5.27 2.13 -12.53
CA LYS A 253 5.01 3.48 -12.03
C LYS A 253 3.65 4.02 -12.46
N ALA A 254 3.35 3.94 -13.76
CA ALA A 254 2.07 4.41 -14.29
C ALA A 254 0.90 3.59 -13.74
N GLU A 255 1.02 2.26 -13.77
CA GLU A 255 -0.05 1.36 -13.32
C GLU A 255 -0.39 1.53 -11.84
N SER A 256 0.62 1.64 -10.98
CA SER A 256 0.42 1.84 -9.55
C SER A 256 -0.37 3.13 -9.27
N LEU A 257 -0.07 4.21 -9.99
CA LEU A 257 -0.79 5.48 -9.89
C LEU A 257 -2.21 5.38 -10.45
N GLU A 258 -2.38 4.78 -11.63
CA GLU A 258 -3.69 4.60 -12.30
C GLU A 258 -4.65 3.80 -11.40
N ARG A 259 -4.13 2.73 -10.77
CA ARG A 259 -4.89 1.83 -9.90
C ARG A 259 -5.25 2.48 -8.56
N LEU A 260 -4.40 3.37 -8.03
CA LEU A 260 -4.64 4.09 -6.78
C LEU A 260 -5.50 5.35 -6.96
N SER A 261 -5.46 5.98 -8.13
CA SER A 261 -6.18 7.23 -8.43
C SER A 261 -7.67 7.22 -8.09
N PRO A 262 -8.47 6.17 -8.42
CA PRO A 262 -9.90 6.17 -8.09
C PRO A 262 -10.19 5.90 -6.61
N MET A 263 -9.19 5.54 -5.80
CA MET A 263 -9.37 5.13 -4.42
C MET A 263 -9.32 6.33 -3.46
N ALA A 264 -10.08 6.26 -2.37
CA ALA A 264 -10.13 7.34 -1.38
C ALA A 264 -8.91 7.32 -0.43
N HIS A 265 -7.79 7.92 -0.86
CA HIS A 265 -6.57 8.03 -0.04
C HIS A 265 -6.34 9.42 0.57
N GLY A 266 -7.20 10.40 0.30
CA GLY A 266 -7.11 11.77 0.84
C GLY A 266 -6.02 12.66 0.22
N GLY A 267 -5.21 12.11 -0.69
CA GLY A 267 -4.31 12.86 -1.57
C GLY A 267 -4.90 12.99 -2.97
N SER A 268 -4.11 13.52 -3.89
CA SER A 268 -4.44 13.59 -5.32
C SER A 268 -3.39 12.86 -6.15
N ILE A 269 -3.84 12.01 -7.08
CA ILE A 269 -3.01 11.51 -8.17
C ILE A 269 -3.48 12.22 -9.42
N GLY A 270 -2.54 12.80 -10.19
CA GLY A 270 -2.90 13.51 -11.42
C GLY A 270 -3.35 12.56 -12.52
N ASP A 271 -4.28 13.02 -13.35
CA ASP A 271 -4.69 12.30 -14.57
C ASP A 271 -3.45 11.93 -15.39
N LEU A 272 -3.46 10.70 -15.91
CA LEU A 272 -2.32 10.15 -16.62
C LEU A 272 -2.75 9.47 -17.92
N LEU A 273 -1.91 9.61 -18.94
CA LEU A 273 -2.07 8.93 -20.22
C LEU A 273 -0.85 8.04 -20.46
N ARG A 274 -1.08 6.74 -20.59
CA ARG A 274 -0.06 5.75 -20.91
C ARG A 274 0.05 5.53 -22.43
N ILE A 275 1.28 5.41 -22.92
CA ILE A 275 1.61 5.10 -24.32
C ILE A 275 2.66 3.98 -24.29
N SER A 276 2.36 2.84 -24.93
CA SER A 276 3.30 1.73 -25.08
C SER A 276 4.29 1.97 -26.21
N ILE A 277 5.43 1.27 -26.19
CA ILE A 277 6.36 1.25 -27.32
C ILE A 277 5.67 0.73 -28.59
N SER A 278 4.85 -0.31 -28.47
CA SER A 278 4.12 -0.87 -29.62
C SER A 278 3.23 0.16 -30.32
N ASP A 279 2.47 0.95 -29.55
CA ASP A 279 1.56 1.96 -30.08
C ASP A 279 2.34 3.13 -30.69
N TRP A 280 3.47 3.49 -30.07
CA TRP A 280 4.34 4.55 -30.55
C TRP A 280 5.02 4.20 -31.87
N ASP A 281 5.50 2.97 -32.01
CA ASP A 281 6.17 2.49 -33.23
C ASP A 281 5.18 2.31 -34.40
N LEU A 282 3.92 1.93 -34.12
CA LEU A 282 2.89 1.74 -35.14
C LEU A 282 2.17 3.03 -35.52
N THR A 283 1.81 3.86 -34.54
CA THR A 283 0.88 4.99 -34.70
C THR A 283 1.27 6.22 -33.85
N PRO A 284 2.46 6.82 -34.08
CA PRO A 284 2.95 7.92 -33.24
C PRO A 284 2.08 9.18 -33.33
N GLU A 285 1.50 9.49 -34.50
CA GLU A 285 0.62 10.68 -34.65
C GLU A 285 -0.66 10.57 -33.83
N ASP A 286 -1.27 9.37 -33.76
CA ASP A 286 -2.48 9.16 -32.96
C ASP A 286 -2.16 9.25 -31.47
N CYS A 287 -1.01 8.71 -31.03
CA CYS A 287 -0.53 8.84 -29.66
C CYS A 287 -0.39 10.32 -29.25
N ILE A 288 0.22 11.15 -30.11
CA ILE A 288 0.35 12.59 -29.88
C ILE A 288 -1.03 13.25 -29.83
N ASP A 289 -1.94 12.91 -30.74
CA ASP A 289 -3.29 13.48 -30.78
C ASP A 289 -4.13 13.08 -29.58
N ARG A 290 -3.96 11.86 -29.05
CA ARG A 290 -4.52 11.44 -27.77
C ARG A 290 -3.96 12.27 -26.61
N ALA A 291 -2.65 12.51 -26.56
CA ALA A 291 -2.02 13.31 -25.52
C ALA A 291 -2.49 14.77 -25.51
N ILE A 292 -2.54 15.42 -26.67
CA ILE A 292 -3.03 16.80 -26.81
C ILE A 292 -4.50 16.92 -26.44
N ARG A 293 -5.33 15.93 -26.80
CA ARG A 293 -6.76 15.90 -26.43
C ARG A 293 -6.95 15.70 -24.92
N ALA A 294 -6.13 14.87 -24.29
CA ALA A 294 -6.20 14.61 -22.86
C ALA A 294 -5.77 15.85 -22.04
N PHE A 295 -4.78 16.60 -22.51
CA PHE A 295 -4.20 17.72 -21.77
C PHE A 295 -4.07 19.02 -22.58
N PRO A 296 -5.19 19.64 -23.00
CA PRO A 296 -5.16 20.77 -23.92
C PRO A 296 -4.55 22.03 -23.28
N SER A 297 -3.51 22.58 -23.91
CA SER A 297 -2.82 23.82 -23.49
C SER A 297 -2.22 23.78 -22.07
N GLU A 298 -1.93 22.58 -21.56
CA GLU A 298 -1.29 22.37 -20.27
C GLU A 298 0.23 22.21 -20.43
N LEU A 299 0.96 22.45 -19.35
CA LEU A 299 2.37 22.10 -19.23
C LEU A 299 2.46 20.67 -18.67
N LEU A 300 3.27 19.83 -19.30
CA LEU A 300 3.28 18.39 -19.08
C LEU A 300 4.62 17.89 -18.57
N ILE A 301 4.59 16.70 -17.99
CA ILE A 301 5.75 15.88 -17.68
C ILE A 301 5.62 14.55 -18.40
N VAL A 302 6.68 14.11 -19.06
CA VAL A 302 6.77 12.80 -19.71
C VAL A 302 7.74 11.94 -18.91
N ARG A 303 7.26 10.81 -18.40
CA ARG A 303 7.98 9.97 -17.45
C ARG A 303 8.09 8.54 -17.95
N SER A 304 9.17 7.88 -17.55
CA SER A 304 9.37 6.46 -17.81
C SER A 304 8.47 5.58 -16.96
N SER A 305 8.04 4.45 -17.51
CA SER A 305 7.32 3.40 -16.79
C SER A 305 7.63 2.04 -17.42
N ALA A 306 8.80 1.50 -17.08
CA ALA A 306 9.25 0.18 -17.52
C ALA A 306 9.02 -0.88 -16.42
N GLU A 307 8.78 -2.14 -16.82
CA GLU A 307 8.59 -3.25 -15.86
C GLU A 307 9.83 -3.49 -14.99
N ALA A 308 11.02 -3.24 -15.55
CA ALA A 308 12.29 -3.40 -14.85
C ALA A 308 12.61 -2.28 -13.83
N GLU A 309 11.79 -1.21 -13.77
CA GLU A 309 12.05 -0.04 -12.91
C GLU A 309 11.58 -0.29 -11.47
N ASP A 310 10.37 -0.83 -11.31
CA ASP A 310 9.63 -0.92 -10.04
C ASP A 310 9.27 -2.38 -9.67
N GLY A 311 10.29 -3.24 -9.58
CA GLY A 311 10.12 -4.64 -9.23
C GLY A 311 10.17 -4.92 -7.72
N TRP A 312 9.55 -6.04 -7.32
CA TRP A 312 9.60 -6.56 -5.94
C TRP A 312 10.96 -7.16 -5.54
N ILE A 313 11.80 -7.49 -6.53
CA ILE A 313 13.10 -8.16 -6.37
C ILE A 313 14.24 -7.19 -6.71
N ASP A 314 14.09 -6.47 -7.82
CA ASP A 314 15.04 -5.45 -8.27
C ASP A 314 14.33 -4.12 -8.52
N SER A 315 14.85 -3.04 -7.93
CA SER A 315 14.40 -1.66 -8.18
C SER A 315 15.55 -0.87 -8.81
N ALA A 316 15.37 -0.43 -10.06
CA ALA A 316 16.31 0.44 -10.76
C ALA A 316 15.89 1.91 -10.61
N ALA A 317 15.72 2.34 -9.35
CA ALA A 317 15.26 3.68 -9.02
C ALA A 317 16.15 4.77 -9.63
N GLY A 318 15.55 5.71 -10.36
CA GLY A 318 16.25 6.89 -10.92
C GLY A 318 17.15 6.59 -12.12
N VAL A 319 17.01 5.43 -12.76
CA VAL A 319 17.83 5.06 -13.93
C VAL A 319 17.32 5.67 -15.24
N HIS A 320 16.04 6.07 -15.30
CA HIS A 320 15.38 6.49 -16.53
C HIS A 320 15.03 7.99 -16.56
N THR A 321 15.07 8.56 -17.77
CA THR A 321 14.89 10.00 -18.00
C THR A 321 13.42 10.39 -17.80
N SER A 322 13.18 11.51 -17.12
CA SER A 322 11.89 12.20 -17.14
C SER A 322 12.09 13.60 -17.76
N VAL A 323 11.26 13.95 -18.73
CA VAL A 323 11.32 15.25 -19.40
C VAL A 323 10.25 16.16 -18.78
N LEU A 324 10.72 17.21 -18.11
CA LEU A 324 9.90 18.20 -17.41
C LEU A 324 9.49 19.34 -18.35
N ASN A 325 8.40 20.04 -18.02
CA ASN A 325 7.97 21.27 -18.68
C ASN A 325 7.72 21.13 -20.20
N VAL A 326 7.11 20.03 -20.61
CA VAL A 326 6.80 19.74 -22.02
C VAL A 326 5.51 20.46 -22.40
N ALA A 327 5.56 21.30 -23.43
CA ALA A 327 4.35 21.93 -23.96
C ALA A 327 3.43 20.88 -24.59
N SER A 328 2.11 21.02 -24.44
CA SER A 328 1.11 20.21 -25.15
C SER A 328 1.03 20.55 -26.66
N GLU A 329 2.15 20.42 -27.36
CA GLU A 329 2.32 20.67 -28.78
C GLU A 329 2.98 19.46 -29.45
N ARG A 330 2.64 19.21 -30.72
CA ARG A 330 3.05 17.98 -31.42
C ARG A 330 4.56 17.72 -31.39
N GLU A 331 5.36 18.75 -31.66
CA GLU A 331 6.81 18.60 -31.76
C GLU A 331 7.46 18.40 -30.39
N ALA A 332 7.02 19.15 -29.38
CA ALA A 332 7.52 19.03 -28.01
C ALA A 332 7.22 17.65 -27.41
N LEU A 333 5.99 17.16 -27.58
CA LEU A 333 5.59 15.82 -27.14
C LEU A 333 6.39 14.72 -27.85
N ARG A 334 6.55 14.83 -29.18
CA ARG A 334 7.34 13.84 -29.93
C ARG A 334 8.77 13.77 -29.43
N SER A 335 9.42 14.92 -29.25
CA SER A 335 10.79 14.98 -28.75
C SER A 335 10.90 14.35 -27.36
N ALA A 336 10.00 14.71 -26.45
CA ALA A 336 10.02 14.22 -25.08
C ALA A 336 9.76 12.70 -25.00
N ILE A 337 8.77 12.19 -25.74
CA ILE A 337 8.45 10.74 -25.75
C ILE A 337 9.63 9.94 -26.34
N ASN A 338 10.22 10.40 -27.43
CA ASN A 338 11.40 9.75 -28.02
C ASN A 338 12.58 9.74 -27.04
N GLU A 339 12.86 10.85 -26.37
CA GLU A 339 13.94 10.96 -25.39
C GLU A 339 13.77 9.96 -24.23
N VAL A 340 12.54 9.82 -23.72
CA VAL A 340 12.27 8.85 -22.64
C VAL A 340 12.44 7.41 -23.15
N PHE A 341 11.88 7.05 -24.31
CA PHE A 341 12.05 5.70 -24.87
C PHE A 341 13.50 5.37 -25.29
N GLU A 342 14.31 6.37 -25.63
CA GLU A 342 15.75 6.20 -25.88
C GLU A 342 16.54 5.94 -24.59
N SER A 343 16.01 6.35 -23.42
CA SER A 343 16.64 6.07 -22.13
C SER A 343 16.50 4.61 -21.67
N TYR A 344 15.70 3.79 -22.35
CA TYR A 344 15.47 2.38 -21.97
C TYR A 344 16.62 1.50 -22.48
N ARG A 345 17.28 0.80 -21.54
CA ARG A 345 18.43 -0.07 -21.86
C ARG A 345 18.05 -1.29 -22.69
N THR A 346 16.82 -1.78 -22.52
CA THR A 346 16.25 -2.90 -23.27
C THR A 346 14.80 -2.51 -23.53
N ARG A 347 14.38 -2.51 -24.79
CA ARG A 347 13.00 -2.17 -25.17
C ARG A 347 12.17 -3.43 -25.18
N SER A 348 11.21 -3.53 -24.26
CA SER A 348 10.08 -4.43 -24.38
C SER A 348 8.96 -3.73 -25.18
N PRO A 349 8.24 -4.42 -26.09
CA PRO A 349 7.03 -3.86 -26.70
C PRO A 349 6.00 -3.37 -25.67
N ASP A 350 6.00 -3.99 -24.49
CA ASP A 350 5.12 -3.69 -23.36
C ASP A 350 5.67 -2.63 -22.39
N ASP A 351 6.83 -2.01 -22.69
CA ASP A 351 7.29 -0.87 -21.90
C ASP A 351 6.47 0.38 -22.26
N HIS A 352 6.26 1.25 -21.27
CA HIS A 352 5.40 2.40 -21.43
C HIS A 352 6.12 3.71 -21.10
N VAL A 353 5.67 4.80 -21.70
CA VAL A 353 5.79 6.14 -21.11
C VAL A 353 4.43 6.57 -20.60
N PHE A 354 4.43 7.48 -19.63
CA PHE A 354 3.20 8.13 -19.22
C PHE A 354 3.36 9.63 -19.12
N ILE A 355 2.27 10.32 -19.43
CA ILE A 355 2.18 11.76 -19.51
C ILE A 355 1.22 12.24 -18.43
N GLN A 356 1.63 13.23 -17.65
CA GLN A 356 0.81 13.89 -16.64
C GLN A 356 0.94 15.40 -16.77
N LYS A 357 -0.02 16.13 -16.18
CA LYS A 357 0.14 17.56 -15.93
C LYS A 357 1.34 17.82 -15.02
N MET A 358 2.19 18.77 -15.42
CA MET A 358 3.29 19.24 -14.58
C MET A 358 2.73 20.04 -13.41
N LEU A 359 3.10 19.66 -12.18
CA LEU A 359 2.72 20.42 -10.99
C LEU A 359 3.49 21.74 -10.95
N THR A 360 2.77 22.84 -10.74
CA THR A 360 3.31 24.16 -10.48
C THR A 360 3.13 24.54 -9.00
N ASP A 361 3.89 25.53 -8.54
CA ASP A 361 3.77 26.10 -7.19
C ASP A 361 3.94 25.07 -6.06
N VAL A 362 4.88 24.14 -6.24
CA VAL A 362 5.22 23.12 -5.25
C VAL A 362 5.95 23.77 -4.08
N LYS A 363 5.34 23.68 -2.89
CA LYS A 363 5.92 24.20 -1.64
C LYS A 363 6.89 23.22 -0.99
N MET A 364 6.58 21.94 -1.09
CA MET A 364 7.35 20.86 -0.49
C MET A 364 7.26 19.64 -1.39
N SER A 365 8.37 18.94 -1.58
CA SER A 365 8.39 17.66 -2.28
C SER A 365 9.46 16.76 -1.73
N GLY A 366 9.25 15.47 -1.86
CA GLY A 366 10.15 14.51 -1.25
C GLY A 366 9.70 13.08 -1.41
N VAL A 367 10.32 12.25 -0.60
CA VAL A 367 10.13 10.80 -0.57
C VAL A 367 9.82 10.37 0.86
N VAL A 368 8.76 9.58 1.03
CA VAL A 368 8.43 8.92 2.30
C VAL A 368 8.71 7.44 2.18
N MET A 369 9.61 6.95 3.02
CA MET A 369 9.75 5.53 3.28
C MET A 369 8.92 5.18 4.52
N THR A 370 8.06 4.18 4.43
CA THR A 370 7.17 3.84 5.53
C THR A 370 7.78 2.85 6.53
N ARG A 371 8.87 2.19 6.14
CA ARG A 371 9.77 1.46 7.05
C ARG A 371 11.21 1.88 6.75
N THR A 372 12.11 1.65 7.70
CA THR A 372 13.52 1.95 7.46
C THR A 372 14.12 0.98 6.44
N HIS A 373 14.91 1.49 5.49
CA HIS A 373 15.54 0.66 4.44
C HIS A 373 16.49 -0.41 4.99
N ALA A 374 17.16 -0.13 6.12
CA ALA A 374 18.23 -0.99 6.62
C ALA A 374 17.73 -2.25 7.36
N ILE A 375 16.66 -2.10 8.15
CA ILE A 375 16.20 -3.15 9.08
C ILE A 375 14.68 -3.29 9.13
N GLY A 376 13.95 -2.52 8.32
CA GLY A 376 12.49 -2.55 8.29
C GLY A 376 11.83 -2.02 9.57
N ALA A 377 12.51 -1.18 10.36
CA ALA A 377 11.97 -0.68 11.64
C ALA A 377 10.72 0.21 11.43
N PRO A 378 9.81 0.29 12.42
CA PRO A 378 8.50 0.95 12.31
C PRO A 378 8.59 2.49 12.37
N TYR A 379 9.32 3.08 11.41
CA TYR A 379 9.49 4.52 11.27
C TYR A 379 9.09 4.98 9.87
N TYR A 380 8.32 6.06 9.82
CA TYR A 380 8.24 6.91 8.65
C TYR A 380 9.51 7.74 8.56
N VAL A 381 10.20 7.64 7.43
CA VAL A 381 11.39 8.45 7.10
C VAL A 381 11.04 9.34 5.91
N VAL A 382 10.85 10.62 6.18
CA VAL A 382 10.52 11.61 5.14
C VAL A 382 11.79 12.38 4.80
N ASN A 383 12.26 12.25 3.55
CA ASN A 383 13.30 13.10 2.99
C ASN A 383 12.65 14.12 2.07
N TYR A 384 12.75 15.41 2.39
CA TYR A 384 12.02 16.45 1.69
C TYR A 384 12.82 17.73 1.51
N ASP A 385 12.43 18.48 0.49
CA ASP A 385 12.89 19.83 0.21
C ASP A 385 11.69 20.78 0.23
N ASP A 386 11.83 21.86 1.00
CA ASP A 386 10.86 22.94 1.18
C ASP A 386 11.44 24.31 0.77
N VAL A 387 12.59 24.32 0.08
CA VAL A 387 13.33 25.55 -0.28
C VAL A 387 13.48 25.72 -1.78
N THR A 388 13.71 24.65 -2.56
CA THR A 388 14.05 24.81 -3.99
C THR A 388 12.84 24.81 -4.93
N ASN A 389 11.64 24.53 -4.43
CA ASN A 389 10.40 24.37 -5.21
C ASN A 389 10.50 23.31 -6.33
N ARG A 390 11.45 22.38 -6.25
CA ARG A 390 11.67 21.33 -7.26
C ARG A 390 11.23 19.96 -6.77
N THR A 391 10.46 19.25 -7.59
CA THR A 391 9.95 17.90 -7.30
C THR A 391 10.99 16.79 -7.38
N ASP A 392 12.19 17.04 -7.90
CA ASP A 392 13.25 16.06 -8.13
C ASP A 392 14.47 16.21 -7.20
N ALA A 393 14.43 17.15 -6.25
CA ALA A 393 15.56 17.46 -5.38
C ALA A 393 15.99 16.28 -4.48
N ALA A 394 15.02 15.51 -3.96
CA ALA A 394 15.28 14.35 -3.11
C ALA A 394 15.91 13.17 -3.88
N THR A 395 15.53 12.98 -5.14
CA THR A 395 16.07 11.92 -6.01
C THR A 395 17.40 12.30 -6.66
N ALA A 396 17.73 13.59 -6.72
CA ALA A 396 18.97 14.11 -7.31
C ALA A 396 20.15 14.21 -6.32
N GLY A 397 20.00 13.77 -5.06
CA GLY A 397 21.09 13.72 -4.08
C GLY A 397 21.50 15.08 -3.50
N MET A 398 20.60 16.07 -3.46
CA MET A 398 20.82 17.36 -2.82
C MET A 398 20.65 17.28 -1.28
N GLU A 399 21.20 18.26 -0.55
CA GLU A 399 21.07 18.35 0.91
C GLU A 399 19.60 18.62 1.28
N VAL A 400 18.89 17.57 1.73
CA VAL A 400 17.45 17.58 2.04
C VAL A 400 17.24 17.44 3.54
N LYS A 401 16.09 17.91 4.03
CA LYS A 401 15.71 17.71 5.43
C LYS A 401 15.18 16.29 5.60
N THR A 402 15.50 15.67 6.74
CA THR A 402 14.97 14.33 7.09
C THR A 402 14.15 14.39 8.38
N LEU A 403 12.90 13.94 8.31
CA LEU A 403 12.06 13.66 9.47
C LEU A 403 12.05 12.15 9.73
N TRP A 404 12.33 11.78 10.98
CA TRP A 404 12.11 10.43 11.50
C TRP A 404 10.92 10.45 12.43
N ALA A 405 9.85 9.72 12.09
CA ALA A 405 8.65 9.62 12.91
C ALA A 405 8.32 8.16 13.18
N HIS A 406 8.42 7.77 14.45
CA HIS A 406 7.96 6.46 14.90
C HIS A 406 6.45 6.30 14.63
N ARG A 407 6.02 5.15 14.11
CA ARG A 407 4.61 4.89 13.73
C ARG A 407 3.63 5.14 14.87
N GLY A 408 3.98 4.75 16.09
CA GLY A 408 3.16 4.97 17.28
C GLY A 408 3.07 6.44 17.74
N SER A 409 3.87 7.33 17.15
CA SER A 409 4.06 8.71 17.65
C SER A 409 3.82 9.79 16.59
N VAL A 410 3.22 9.45 15.45
CA VAL A 410 2.93 10.40 14.35
C VAL A 410 2.07 11.59 14.78
N GLN A 411 1.26 11.45 15.83
CA GLN A 411 0.46 12.55 16.39
C GLN A 411 1.31 13.68 16.99
N ASN A 412 2.58 13.42 17.30
CA ASN A 412 3.52 14.37 17.87
C ASN A 412 4.27 15.20 16.82
N ILE A 413 4.05 14.94 15.52
CA ILE A 413 4.63 15.74 14.43
C ILE A 413 4.05 17.16 14.53
N ARG A 414 4.95 18.14 14.73
CA ARG A 414 4.59 19.56 14.94
C ARG A 414 4.25 20.28 13.65
N ASP A 415 4.86 19.87 12.55
CA ASP A 415 4.65 20.47 11.24
C ASP A 415 3.34 19.94 10.63
N PRO A 416 2.35 20.81 10.35
CA PRO A 416 1.07 20.39 9.82
C PRO A 416 1.15 19.88 8.38
N GLU A 417 2.07 20.38 7.55
CA GLU A 417 2.23 19.93 6.17
C GLU A 417 2.82 18.52 6.16
N LEU A 418 3.88 18.25 6.93
CA LEU A 418 4.43 16.91 7.08
C LEU A 418 3.43 15.92 7.69
N ARG A 419 2.63 16.37 8.67
CA ARG A 419 1.56 15.54 9.23
C ARG A 419 0.53 15.15 8.18
N SER A 420 0.11 16.09 7.32
CA SER A 420 -0.82 15.81 6.22
C SER A 420 -0.26 14.80 5.22
N VAL A 421 1.04 14.86 4.92
CA VAL A 421 1.73 13.87 4.07
C VAL A 421 1.68 12.49 4.71
N ILE A 422 2.02 12.38 5.99
CA ILE A 422 1.98 11.09 6.72
C ILE A 422 0.56 10.53 6.81
N ASP A 423 -0.46 11.37 6.99
CA ASP A 423 -1.86 10.92 7.03
C ASP A 423 -2.29 10.31 5.67
N VAL A 424 -1.91 10.93 4.54
CA VAL A 424 -2.18 10.39 3.20
C VAL A 424 -1.39 9.11 2.95
N VAL A 425 -0.09 9.09 3.31
CA VAL A 425 0.78 7.91 3.16
C VAL A 425 0.23 6.73 3.98
N SER A 426 -0.22 6.96 5.21
CA SER A 426 -0.80 5.92 6.06
C SER A 426 -2.08 5.31 5.45
N LYS A 427 -2.89 6.12 4.76
CA LYS A 427 -4.04 5.62 3.99
C LYS A 427 -3.60 4.78 2.80
N ILE A 428 -2.56 5.19 2.07
CA ILE A 428 -2.02 4.42 0.94
C ILE A 428 -1.45 3.08 1.38
N GLU A 429 -0.64 3.03 2.44
CA GLU A 429 -0.15 1.75 3.02
C GLU A 429 -1.29 0.80 3.33
N GLY A 430 -2.34 1.38 3.92
CA GLY A 430 -3.58 0.70 4.15
C GLY A 430 -4.16 0.14 2.85
N LEU A 431 -4.47 0.98 1.86
CA LEU A 431 -5.02 0.59 0.55
C LEU A 431 -4.23 -0.52 -0.15
N VAL A 432 -2.90 -0.43 -0.10
CA VAL A 432 -1.99 -1.43 -0.69
C VAL A 432 -1.97 -2.72 0.13
N GLY A 433 -2.33 -2.67 1.42
CA GLY A 433 -2.21 -3.80 2.34
C GLY A 433 -0.75 -4.12 2.69
N HIS A 434 0.16 -3.19 2.47
CA HIS A 434 1.60 -3.34 2.67
C HIS A 434 2.19 -2.08 3.29
N ASP A 435 3.01 -2.27 4.31
CA ASP A 435 3.55 -1.19 5.13
C ASP A 435 5.03 -0.90 4.85
N SER A 436 5.61 -1.53 3.82
CA SER A 436 6.98 -1.30 3.39
C SER A 436 6.96 -0.66 2.00
N LEU A 437 6.61 0.63 1.97
CA LEU A 437 6.42 1.42 0.75
C LEU A 437 7.40 2.59 0.70
N ASP A 438 7.77 2.91 -0.53
CA ASP A 438 8.52 4.09 -0.91
C ASP A 438 7.62 4.96 -1.80
N ILE A 439 7.32 6.17 -1.33
CA ILE A 439 6.29 7.05 -1.91
C ILE A 439 6.90 8.41 -2.23
N GLU A 440 6.90 8.78 -3.51
CA GLU A 440 7.22 10.13 -3.94
C GLU A 440 5.98 11.03 -3.81
N PHE A 441 6.16 12.22 -3.24
CA PHE A 441 5.08 13.17 -3.03
C PHE A 441 5.48 14.61 -3.36
N ALA A 442 4.48 15.44 -3.59
CA ALA A 442 4.60 16.89 -3.65
C ALA A 442 3.40 17.55 -2.96
N VAL A 443 3.60 18.72 -2.37
CA VAL A 443 2.56 19.54 -1.75
C VAL A 443 2.41 20.81 -2.56
N SER A 444 1.23 21.00 -3.14
CA SER A 444 0.85 22.24 -3.84
C SER A 444 -0.41 22.80 -3.19
N GLY A 445 -0.36 24.07 -2.77
CA GLY A 445 -1.43 24.68 -1.99
C GLY A 445 -1.64 24.00 -0.62
N ALA A 446 -2.72 23.24 -0.49
CA ALA A 446 -3.08 22.44 0.69
C ALA A 446 -3.26 20.94 0.34
N THR A 447 -2.94 20.55 -0.90
CA THR A 447 -3.16 19.21 -1.42
C THR A 447 -1.83 18.46 -1.47
N VAL A 448 -1.85 17.22 -0.96
CA VAL A 448 -0.74 16.27 -1.12
C VAL A 448 -0.95 15.50 -2.41
N HIS A 449 -0.04 15.67 -3.36
CA HIS A 449 0.02 14.94 -4.61
C HIS A 449 0.94 13.74 -4.49
N ILE A 450 0.49 12.58 -4.94
CA ILE A 450 1.27 11.34 -4.97
C ILE A 450 1.83 11.17 -6.37
N LEU A 451 3.15 11.07 -6.46
CA LEU A 451 3.89 11.04 -7.72
C LEU A 451 4.41 9.66 -8.07
N GLN A 452 4.58 8.77 -7.10
CA GLN A 452 4.94 7.37 -7.27
C GLN A 452 4.65 6.60 -5.98
N VAL A 453 4.29 5.33 -6.11
CA VAL A 453 4.18 4.39 -4.99
C VAL A 453 4.83 3.08 -5.43
N ARG A 454 5.78 2.57 -4.64
CA ARG A 454 6.45 1.30 -4.92
C ARG A 454 6.79 0.56 -3.62
N PRO A 455 7.05 -0.77 -3.66
CA PRO A 455 7.49 -1.49 -2.46
C PRO A 455 8.97 -1.19 -2.15
N ILE A 456 9.33 -1.18 -0.86
CA ILE A 456 10.75 -1.14 -0.44
C ILE A 456 11.32 -2.55 -0.56
N VAL A 457 12.35 -2.70 -1.38
CA VAL A 457 13.10 -3.96 -1.52
C VAL A 457 14.18 -4.04 -0.42
N LEU A 458 13.90 -4.80 0.64
CA LEU A 458 14.88 -5.07 1.70
C LEU A 458 15.82 -6.20 1.25
N ARG A 459 16.94 -5.87 0.60
CA ARG A 459 17.98 -6.87 0.26
C ARG A 459 18.84 -7.24 1.47
N ASP A 460 19.19 -8.51 1.58
CA ASP A 460 20.25 -9.04 2.47
C ASP A 460 20.12 -8.67 3.97
N THR A 461 18.90 -8.45 4.47
CA THR A 461 18.70 -8.18 5.90
C THR A 461 18.38 -9.49 6.66
N PRO A 462 19.25 -9.95 7.58
CA PRO A 462 19.11 -11.27 8.20
C PRO A 462 17.93 -11.40 9.19
N ALA A 463 17.27 -10.31 9.55
CA ALA A 463 15.99 -10.31 10.26
C ALA A 463 15.33 -8.92 10.13
N VAL A 464 14.06 -8.87 9.71
CA VAL A 464 13.20 -7.71 9.96
C VAL A 464 13.02 -7.62 11.47
N VAL A 465 13.24 -6.42 12.03
CA VAL A 465 13.07 -6.23 13.48
C VAL A 465 11.58 -6.24 13.80
N ASP A 466 11.22 -6.90 14.90
CA ASP A 466 9.86 -6.97 15.39
C ASP A 466 9.39 -5.61 15.94
N ASP A 467 8.22 -5.16 15.52
CA ASP A 467 7.69 -3.84 15.90
C ASP A 467 7.46 -3.75 17.43
N ASP A 468 6.99 -4.82 18.08
CA ASP A 468 6.75 -4.85 19.53
C ASP A 468 8.09 -4.79 20.30
N GLU A 469 9.15 -5.40 19.77
CA GLU A 469 10.49 -5.32 20.35
C GLU A 469 11.02 -3.87 20.30
N VAL A 470 10.85 -3.18 19.17
CA VAL A 470 11.22 -1.75 19.05
C VAL A 470 10.42 -0.88 20.01
N ASP A 471 9.11 -1.09 20.08
CA ASP A 471 8.22 -0.35 20.99
C ASP A 471 8.61 -0.53 22.45
N GLN A 472 8.88 -1.78 22.86
CA GLN A 472 9.34 -2.08 24.20
C GLN A 472 10.69 -1.39 24.49
N PHE A 473 11.65 -1.45 23.57
CA PHE A 473 12.95 -0.79 23.75
C PHE A 473 12.82 0.72 23.91
N LEU A 474 11.96 1.37 23.13
CA LEU A 474 11.70 2.81 23.24
C LEU A 474 11.05 3.16 24.58
N LEU A 475 10.07 2.38 25.03
CA LEU A 475 9.42 2.58 26.32
C LEU A 475 10.40 2.42 27.48
N GLU A 476 11.27 1.41 27.45
CA GLU A 476 12.31 1.20 28.45
C GLU A 476 13.31 2.36 28.48
N ALA A 477 13.72 2.86 27.31
CA ALA A 477 14.61 4.01 27.21
C ALA A 477 13.96 5.29 27.78
N GLU A 478 12.68 5.54 27.47
CA GLU A 478 11.94 6.69 27.99
C GLU A 478 11.81 6.61 29.52
N LEU A 479 11.39 5.46 30.06
CA LEU A 479 11.28 5.24 31.50
C LEU A 479 12.63 5.45 32.19
N LYS A 480 13.71 4.96 31.60
CA LYS A 480 15.07 5.15 32.12
C LYS A 480 15.47 6.62 32.15
N ILE A 481 15.22 7.39 31.09
CA ILE A 481 15.50 8.83 31.06
C ILE A 481 14.71 9.56 32.13
N ARG A 482 13.41 9.28 32.28
CA ARG A 482 12.56 9.89 33.32
C ARG A 482 13.04 9.56 34.74
N GLN A 483 13.49 8.33 34.97
CA GLN A 483 14.08 7.92 36.25
C GLN A 483 15.40 8.63 36.54
N LEU A 484 16.24 8.84 35.51
CA LEU A 484 17.52 9.54 35.65
C LEU A 484 17.36 11.07 35.81
N ASP A 485 16.29 11.64 35.25
CA ASP A 485 15.93 13.05 35.43
C ASP A 485 15.39 13.33 36.83
N ALA A 486 14.71 12.36 37.45
CA ALA A 486 14.37 12.41 38.87
C ALA A 486 15.66 12.48 39.71
N CYS A 487 15.98 13.69 40.19
CA CYS A 487 17.28 14.06 40.75
C CYS A 487 17.75 13.09 41.87
N PRO A 488 18.90 12.41 41.71
CA PRO A 488 19.59 11.73 42.80
C PRO A 488 20.07 12.74 43.85
N SER A 489 19.97 12.40 45.14
CA SER A 489 20.22 13.33 46.25
C SER A 489 21.65 13.87 46.37
N ASN A 490 22.60 13.33 45.61
CA ASN A 490 24.04 13.63 45.68
C ASN A 490 24.57 14.48 44.51
N LEU A 491 23.74 14.79 43.50
CA LEU A 491 24.12 15.61 42.36
C LEU A 491 23.48 16.99 42.45
N LEU A 492 24.20 18.01 41.99
CA LEU A 492 23.66 19.35 41.81
C LEU A 492 23.13 19.50 40.39
N GLY A 493 22.07 20.29 40.22
CA GLY A 493 21.47 20.55 38.91
C GLY A 493 20.01 20.10 38.84
N SER A 494 19.14 20.95 38.30
CA SER A 494 17.70 20.73 38.31
C SER A 494 17.18 19.74 37.27
N HIS A 495 17.92 19.53 36.17
CA HIS A 495 17.50 18.67 35.05
C HIS A 495 18.68 17.89 34.45
N LEU A 496 18.43 16.64 34.08
CA LEU A 496 19.36 15.78 33.37
C LEU A 496 19.75 16.40 32.03
N HIS A 497 21.06 16.49 31.81
CA HIS A 497 21.64 16.85 30.53
C HIS A 497 22.60 15.74 30.13
N LEU A 498 22.35 15.15 28.98
CA LEU A 498 23.14 14.07 28.42
C LEU A 498 24.00 14.62 27.28
N SER A 499 25.28 14.26 27.24
CA SER A 499 26.16 14.60 26.13
C SER A 499 26.93 13.39 25.66
N VAL A 500 27.15 13.28 24.35
CA VAL A 500 28.07 12.28 23.79
C VAL A 500 29.49 12.82 23.59
N MET A 501 29.68 14.14 23.76
CA MET A 501 30.95 14.84 23.45
C MET A 501 31.60 15.49 24.68
N THR A 502 30.82 15.87 25.69
CA THR A 502 31.34 16.50 26.91
C THR A 502 32.10 15.48 27.75
N ASP A 503 33.22 15.93 28.34
CA ASP A 503 33.99 15.25 29.40
C ASP A 503 34.26 13.75 29.18
N TRP A 504 35.49 13.39 28.82
CA TRP A 504 35.83 12.01 28.44
C TRP A 504 34.95 11.49 27.29
N ASN A 505 34.73 12.32 26.25
CA ASN A 505 33.98 12.06 25.02
C ASN A 505 33.87 10.57 24.62
N PRO A 506 32.78 9.86 25.01
CA PRO A 506 32.65 8.44 24.71
C PRO A 506 32.49 8.17 23.21
N ALA A 507 31.88 9.10 22.45
CA ALA A 507 31.67 8.93 21.02
C ALA A 507 33.00 8.85 20.25
N GLU A 508 34.01 9.65 20.62
CA GLU A 508 35.34 9.60 20.01
C GLU A 508 36.17 8.40 20.47
N ILE A 509 36.03 7.99 21.74
CA ILE A 509 36.90 6.97 22.34
C ILE A 509 36.43 5.55 22.02
N ILE A 510 35.12 5.28 22.16
CA ILE A 510 34.55 3.93 21.98
C ILE A 510 33.52 3.85 20.85
N GLY A 511 33.18 4.98 20.23
CA GLY A 511 32.14 5.08 19.20
C GLY A 511 30.75 5.38 19.79
N VAL A 512 29.83 5.80 18.93
CA VAL A 512 28.43 6.11 19.30
C VAL A 512 27.59 4.87 19.61
N THR A 513 27.96 3.71 19.04
CA THR A 513 27.33 2.41 19.28
C THR A 513 28.40 1.36 19.60
N PRO A 514 29.04 1.45 20.78
CA PRO A 514 30.15 0.58 21.15
C PRO A 514 29.70 -0.86 21.37
N LYS A 515 30.56 -1.83 21.05
CA LYS A 515 30.32 -3.23 21.47
C LYS A 515 30.43 -3.36 22.99
N ARG A 516 29.71 -4.33 23.57
CA ARG A 516 29.66 -4.57 25.03
C ARG A 516 31.03 -4.62 25.71
N LEU A 517 32.03 -5.26 25.07
CA LEU A 517 33.38 -5.34 25.63
C LEU A 517 34.04 -3.95 25.74
N ALA A 518 33.96 -3.13 24.68
CA ALA A 518 34.53 -1.78 24.68
C ALA A 518 33.85 -0.90 25.73
N SER A 519 32.51 -0.93 25.80
CA SER A 519 31.74 -0.22 26.85
C SER A 519 32.18 -0.67 28.26
N SER A 520 32.27 -1.99 28.51
CA SER A 520 32.63 -2.52 29.83
C SER A 520 34.05 -2.14 30.29
N ILE A 521 35.04 -2.19 29.39
CA ILE A 521 36.42 -1.81 29.69
C ILE A 521 36.50 -0.31 29.97
N TYR A 522 35.83 0.51 29.15
CA TYR A 522 35.88 1.96 29.30
C TYR A 522 35.24 2.44 30.61
N ARG A 523 34.13 1.82 30.99
CA ARG A 523 33.50 2.02 32.30
C ARG A 523 34.44 1.70 33.46
N PHE A 524 35.04 0.51 33.41
CA PHE A 524 35.92 0.03 34.46
C PHE A 524 37.18 0.90 34.63
N LEU A 525 37.79 1.34 33.52
CA LEU A 525 39.04 2.09 33.56
C LEU A 525 38.86 3.56 33.93
N VAL A 526 37.72 4.17 33.58
CA VAL A 526 37.53 5.62 33.68
C VAL A 526 36.19 5.98 34.32
N MET A 527 35.08 5.57 33.71
CA MET A 527 33.78 6.24 33.91
C MET A 527 33.02 5.84 35.19
N ASP A 528 33.31 4.69 35.81
CA ASP A 528 32.57 4.24 36.99
C ASP A 528 32.95 5.02 38.27
N ASP A 529 34.24 5.19 38.58
CA ASP A 529 34.67 5.90 39.81
C ASP A 529 36.01 6.64 39.71
N VAL A 530 36.95 6.17 38.86
CA VAL A 530 38.31 6.70 38.74
C VAL A 530 38.31 8.21 38.47
N TRP A 531 37.46 8.67 37.55
CA TRP A 531 37.31 10.08 37.21
C TRP A 531 36.93 10.95 38.43
N ALA A 532 35.99 10.48 39.25
CA ALA A 532 35.48 11.21 40.40
C ALA A 532 36.47 11.17 41.57
N GLN A 533 37.14 10.03 41.78
CA GLN A 533 38.20 9.88 42.77
C GLN A 533 39.32 10.91 42.53
N GLN A 534 39.83 11.01 41.30
CA GLN A 534 40.90 11.94 40.97
C GLN A 534 40.50 13.40 41.19
N ARG A 535 39.27 13.79 40.80
CA ARG A 535 38.77 15.15 41.02
C ARG A 535 38.63 15.48 42.50
N PHE A 536 38.11 14.55 43.30
CA PHE A 536 38.02 14.73 44.75
C PHE A 536 39.40 14.91 45.40
N GLU A 537 40.40 14.14 44.99
CA GLU A 537 41.79 14.28 45.46
C GLU A 537 42.41 15.64 45.14
N TYR A 538 41.96 16.30 44.07
CA TYR A 538 42.35 17.68 43.73
C TYR A 538 41.59 18.77 44.50
N GLY A 539 40.65 18.40 45.39
CA GLY A 539 39.89 19.33 46.24
C GLY A 539 38.55 19.77 45.65
N TYR A 540 38.08 19.12 44.59
CA TYR A 540 36.71 19.32 44.09
C TYR A 540 35.70 18.47 44.88
N ARG A 541 34.41 18.67 44.59
CA ARG A 541 33.33 17.92 45.24
C ARG A 541 33.38 16.44 44.92
N ASP A 542 33.11 15.63 45.94
CA ASP A 542 32.93 14.20 45.78
C ASP A 542 31.52 13.89 45.27
N VAL A 543 31.44 13.21 44.14
CA VAL A 543 30.19 12.79 43.50
C VAL A 543 30.01 11.27 43.51
N ARG A 544 30.95 10.51 44.09
CA ARG A 544 30.85 9.05 44.17
C ARG A 544 29.63 8.61 44.99
N PRO A 545 29.04 7.43 44.70
CA PRO A 545 29.45 6.44 43.71
C PRO A 545 28.85 6.68 42.31
N GLN A 546 28.56 7.93 41.92
CA GLN A 546 27.96 8.23 40.62
C GLN A 546 28.91 7.87 39.47
N SER A 547 28.44 7.02 38.54
CA SER A 547 29.10 6.81 37.24
C SER A 547 28.89 8.03 36.34
N LEU A 548 29.95 8.46 35.64
CA LEU A 548 29.88 9.57 34.69
C LEU A 548 29.09 9.19 33.44
N MET A 549 29.20 7.93 33.02
CA MET A 549 28.63 7.44 31.77
C MET A 549 27.35 6.63 32.01
N LEU A 550 26.28 7.04 31.35
CA LEU A 550 24.98 6.40 31.32
C LEU A 550 24.78 5.76 29.95
N GLU A 551 24.38 4.48 29.91
CA GLU A 551 24.07 3.80 28.65
C GLU A 551 22.56 3.80 28.43
N ILE A 552 22.07 4.39 27.34
CA ILE A 552 20.64 4.45 26.99
C ILE A 552 20.48 3.89 25.58
N ALA A 553 19.64 2.85 25.43
CA ALA A 553 19.42 2.17 24.15
C ALA A 553 20.72 1.81 23.40
N GLY A 554 21.74 1.31 24.12
CA GLY A 554 23.04 0.94 23.57
C GLY A 554 23.99 2.09 23.23
N HIS A 555 23.59 3.34 23.51
CA HIS A 555 24.41 4.53 23.28
C HIS A 555 24.97 5.08 24.60
N PRO A 556 26.28 5.37 24.68
CA PRO A 556 26.90 5.97 25.85
C PRO A 556 26.70 7.49 25.89
N TYR A 557 26.29 8.01 27.04
CA TYR A 557 26.15 9.43 27.30
C TYR A 557 26.84 9.80 28.62
N VAL A 558 27.36 11.01 28.71
CA VAL A 558 27.87 11.62 29.93
C VAL A 558 26.74 12.38 30.63
N ASP A 559 26.56 12.14 31.93
CA ASP A 559 25.71 13.00 32.77
C ASP A 559 26.45 14.31 33.06
N VAL A 560 26.07 15.36 32.33
CA VAL A 560 26.72 16.68 32.43
C VAL A 560 26.56 17.27 33.83
N ARG A 561 25.51 16.90 34.58
CA ARG A 561 25.34 17.32 35.98
C ARG A 561 26.46 16.77 36.85
N ALA A 562 26.79 15.48 36.67
CA ALA A 562 27.87 14.82 37.40
C ALA A 562 29.23 15.42 37.05
N SER A 563 29.46 15.68 35.74
CA SER A 563 30.66 16.37 35.27
C SER A 563 30.81 17.75 35.92
N PHE A 564 29.84 18.66 35.75
CA PHE A 564 29.93 20.00 36.32
C PHE A 564 30.01 20.02 37.83
N THR A 565 29.23 19.18 38.53
CA THR A 565 29.28 19.09 40.00
C THR A 565 30.69 18.72 40.48
N SER A 566 31.34 17.78 39.80
CA SER A 566 32.70 17.31 40.15
C SER A 566 33.82 18.32 39.87
N PHE A 567 33.53 19.42 39.15
CA PHE A 567 34.47 20.53 38.92
C PHE A 567 34.22 21.73 39.84
N ILE A 568 33.22 21.67 40.72
CA ILE A 568 33.01 22.69 41.74
C ILE A 568 33.94 22.41 42.94
N PRO A 569 34.69 23.40 43.45
CA PRO A 569 35.50 23.23 44.65
C PRO A 569 34.69 22.73 45.86
N GLY A 570 35.22 21.73 46.56
CA GLY A 570 34.52 21.08 47.70
C GLY A 570 34.24 22.02 48.87
N ALA A 571 35.01 23.10 49.01
CA ALA A 571 34.85 24.09 50.06
C ALA A 571 33.68 25.07 49.85
N LEU A 572 33.08 25.12 48.64
CA LEU A 572 31.97 26.04 48.37
C LEU A 572 30.67 25.53 49.02
N PRO A 573 29.81 26.41 49.59
CA PRO A 573 28.50 26.02 50.10
C PRO A 573 27.57 25.47 49.02
N ASP A 574 26.74 24.48 49.37
CA ASP A 574 25.83 23.79 48.44
C ASP A 574 24.91 24.76 47.68
N SER A 575 24.37 25.78 48.37
CA SER A 575 23.47 26.76 47.76
C SER A 575 24.13 27.62 46.67
N LEU A 576 25.44 27.84 46.73
CA LEU A 576 26.18 28.54 45.70
C LEU A 576 26.60 27.58 44.59
N ALA A 577 27.05 26.38 44.95
CA ALA A 577 27.41 25.33 44.02
C ALA A 577 26.23 24.97 43.09
N GLU A 578 25.03 24.83 43.65
CA GLU A 578 23.81 24.53 42.89
C GLU A 578 23.47 25.64 41.89
N LYS A 579 23.60 26.91 42.29
CA LYS A 579 23.40 28.06 41.38
C LYS A 579 24.40 28.06 40.22
N LEU A 580 25.66 27.72 40.49
CA LEU A 580 26.69 27.64 39.45
C LEU A 580 26.40 26.52 38.46
N VAL A 581 26.12 25.30 38.96
CA VAL A 581 25.80 24.16 38.11
C VAL A 581 24.57 24.44 37.25
N ASN A 582 23.49 24.97 37.83
CA ASN A 582 22.30 25.34 37.06
C ASN A 582 22.58 26.42 36.00
N ALA A 583 23.44 27.40 36.30
CA ALA A 583 23.84 28.41 35.33
C ALA A 583 24.67 27.82 34.18
N TYR A 584 25.54 26.84 34.45
CA TYR A 584 26.33 26.15 33.44
C TYR A 584 25.45 25.26 32.55
N LEU A 585 24.53 24.49 33.14
CA LEU A 585 23.56 23.69 32.41
C LEU A 585 22.71 24.58 31.49
N ALA A 586 22.14 25.67 32.02
CA ALA A 586 21.34 26.61 31.22
C ALA A 586 22.14 27.23 30.06
N ARG A 587 23.42 27.55 30.29
CA ARG A 587 24.30 28.03 29.21
C ARG A 587 24.51 26.98 28.14
N LEU A 588 24.73 25.72 28.53
CA LEU A 588 24.92 24.62 27.59
C LEU A 588 23.66 24.35 26.76
N SER A 589 22.46 24.41 27.37
CA SER A 589 21.19 24.25 26.63
C SER A 589 20.97 25.37 25.59
N LEU A 590 21.41 26.60 25.88
CA LEU A 590 21.31 27.73 24.97
C LEU A 590 22.35 27.70 23.84
N PHE A 591 23.48 27.02 24.06
CA PHE A 591 24.58 26.97 23.10
C PHE A 591 25.08 25.52 22.91
N PRO A 592 24.36 24.68 22.13
CA PRO A 592 24.73 23.28 21.93
C PRO A 592 26.14 23.06 21.34
N ALA A 593 26.65 24.03 20.57
CA ALA A 593 28.01 24.03 20.04
C ALA A 593 29.11 24.19 21.11
N LEU A 594 28.76 24.22 22.40
CA LEU A 594 29.70 24.16 23.51
C LEU A 594 29.85 22.75 24.07
N HIS A 595 29.07 21.75 23.65
CA HIS A 595 29.18 20.39 24.20
C HIS A 595 30.56 19.76 24.04
N ASP A 596 31.29 20.09 22.98
CA ASP A 596 32.68 19.68 22.71
C ASP A 596 33.73 20.50 23.50
N LYS A 597 33.31 21.61 24.11
CA LYS A 597 34.16 22.59 24.82
C LYS A 597 33.78 22.75 26.29
N ALA A 598 32.78 22.02 26.75
CA ALA A 598 32.14 22.14 28.04
C ALA A 598 33.00 21.56 29.17
#